data_AF-A0A6M0CHF0-F1
#
_entry.id   AF-A0A6M0CHF0-F1
#
_cell.length_a   1.000
_cell.length_b   1.000
_cell.length_c   1.000
_cell.angle_alpha   90.00
_cell.angle_beta   90.00
_cell.angle_gamma   90.00
#
_symmetry.space_group_name_H-M   'P 1'
#
loop_
_entity.id
_entity.type
_entity.pdbx_description
1 polymer ?
#
loop_
_entity_poly.entity_id
_entity_poly.type
_entity_poly.pdbx_seq_one_letter_code
_entity_poly.pdbx_strand_id
1 'polypeptide(L)' 'MGRGGRNKLPISSFNPTVLLYETSEALIVYNSNNGKLFYNENGSEPGFGDGGEFAVLAGKPVISADDFFVR' A
#
# COMPACT_ATOMS: atom_id res chain seq x y z
N MET A 1 -25.77 -37.44 -1.53
CA MET A 1 -25.61 -36.08 -0.95
C MET A 1 -24.17 -35.59 -1.15
N GLY A 2 -23.91 -34.79 -2.18
CA GLY A 2 -22.60 -34.16 -2.39
C GLY A 2 -22.49 -32.89 -1.54
N ARG A 3 -21.50 -32.84 -0.63
CA ARG A 3 -21.17 -31.62 0.10
C ARG A 3 -20.36 -30.71 -0.83
N GLY A 4 -21.03 -29.72 -1.43
CA GLY A 4 -20.38 -28.63 -2.14
C GLY A 4 -19.63 -27.74 -1.14
N GLY A 5 -18.35 -28.05 -0.94
CA GLY A 5 -17.43 -27.23 -0.17
C GLY A 5 -17.32 -25.84 -0.79
N ARG A 6 -17.47 -24.82 0.06
CA ARG A 6 -17.27 -23.41 -0.31
C ARG A 6 -15.86 -23.25 -0.85
N ASN A 7 -15.72 -22.95 -2.14
CA ASN A 7 -14.48 -22.40 -2.69
C ASN A 7 -14.32 -20.96 -2.17
N LYS A 8 -13.95 -20.82 -0.89
CA LYS A 8 -13.41 -19.56 -0.38
C LYS A 8 -12.06 -19.39 -1.06
N LEU A 9 -11.95 -18.39 -1.93
CA LEU A 9 -10.69 -17.99 -2.53
C LEU A 9 -9.63 -17.86 -1.41
N PRO A 10 -8.44 -18.47 -1.54
CA PRO A 10 -7.47 -18.47 -0.48
C PRO A 10 -6.95 -17.05 -0.23
N ILE A 11 -6.82 -16.72 1.05
CA ILE A 11 -6.29 -15.46 1.59
C ILE A 11 -4.84 -15.19 1.10
N SER A 12 -4.22 -16.16 0.41
CA SER A 12 -2.90 -16.07 -0.22
C SER A 12 -2.82 -15.18 -1.46
N SER A 13 -3.92 -14.57 -1.93
CA SER A 13 -3.84 -13.50 -2.95
C SER A 13 -3.60 -12.10 -2.36
N PHE A 14 -3.64 -11.96 -1.03
CA PHE A 14 -3.20 -10.74 -0.38
C PHE A 14 -1.68 -10.72 -0.39
N ASN A 15 -1.08 -9.83 -1.18
CA ASN A 15 0.33 -9.48 -1.01
C ASN A 15 0.47 -8.80 0.37
N PRO A 16 1.09 -9.42 1.39
CA PRO A 16 1.12 -8.84 2.75
C PRO A 16 1.95 -7.56 2.84
N THR A 17 2.85 -7.33 1.87
CA THR A 17 3.58 -6.06 1.73
C THR A 17 2.65 -4.89 1.42
N VAL A 18 1.49 -5.18 0.84
CA VAL A 18 0.47 -4.18 0.53
C VAL A 18 -0.18 -3.66 1.79
N LEU A 19 -0.58 -4.55 2.69
CA LEU A 19 -1.35 -4.18 3.87
C LEU A 19 -0.63 -3.20 4.79
N LEU A 20 0.71 -3.26 4.90
CA LEU A 20 1.49 -2.34 5.74
C LEU A 20 1.56 -0.92 5.19
N TYR A 21 1.53 -0.76 3.86
CA TYR A 21 1.50 0.58 3.27
C TYR A 21 0.09 1.19 3.34
N GLU A 22 -0.94 0.35 3.35
CA GLU A 22 -2.35 0.80 3.36
C GLU A 22 -2.77 1.23 4.76
N THR A 23 -2.21 0.63 5.81
CA THR A 23 -2.54 0.96 7.21
C THR A 23 -1.52 1.95 7.80
N SER A 24 -1.30 3.08 7.16
CA SER A 24 -0.34 4.10 7.63
C SER A 24 -1.04 5.42 7.93
N GLU A 25 -0.74 6.05 9.06
CA GLU A 25 -1.26 7.40 9.37
C GLU A 25 -0.68 8.49 8.42
N ALA A 26 0.37 8.16 7.66
CA ALA A 26 0.97 9.06 6.70
C ALA A 26 0.18 9.10 5.38
N LEU A 27 -0.13 10.31 4.89
CA LEU A 27 -0.80 10.53 3.61
C LEU A 27 0.02 10.08 2.41
N ILE A 28 1.35 10.16 2.49
CA ILE A 28 2.27 9.67 1.47
C ILE A 28 3.16 8.61 2.10
N VAL A 29 3.10 7.39 1.55
CA VAL A 29 3.87 6.25 2.04
C VAL A 29 4.93 5.88 1.02
N TYR A 30 6.20 5.88 1.43
CA TYR A 30 7.32 5.43 0.61
C TYR A 30 7.79 4.03 1.03
N ASN A 31 7.79 3.10 0.08
CA ASN A 31 8.38 1.77 0.28
C ASN A 31 9.80 1.75 -0.30
N SER A 32 10.79 1.96 0.56
CA SER A 32 12.21 1.99 0.17
C SER A 32 12.74 0.67 -0.41
N ASN A 33 12.06 -0.46 -0.18
CA ASN A 33 12.47 -1.75 -0.75
C ASN A 33 12.27 -1.80 -2.27
N ASN A 34 11.22 -1.15 -2.77
CA ASN A 34 10.81 -1.20 -4.17
C ASN A 34 10.68 0.17 -4.85
N GLY A 35 10.88 1.26 -4.11
CA GLY A 35 10.82 2.62 -4.63
C GLY A 35 9.41 3.17 -4.80
N LYS A 36 8.35 2.42 -4.43
CA LYS A 36 6.97 2.82 -4.67
C LYS A 36 6.51 3.90 -3.70
N LEU A 37 5.76 4.87 -4.23
CA LEU A 37 5.06 5.90 -3.49
C LEU A 37 3.55 5.68 -3.62
N PHE A 38 2.87 5.80 -2.49
CA PHE A 38 1.44 5.61 -2.39
C PHE A 38 0.80 6.82 -1.72
N TYR A 39 -0.37 7.22 -2.22
CA TYR A 39 -1.25 8.17 -1.54
C TYR A 39 -2.27 7.38 -0.72
N ASN A 40 -2.30 7.61 0.59
CA ASN A 40 -3.20 6.94 1.52
C ASN A 40 -4.23 7.92 2.08
N GLU A 41 -5.41 7.98 1.45
CA GLU A 41 -6.52 8.80 1.93
C GLU A 41 -7.17 8.22 3.19
N ASN A 42 -7.08 6.90 3.37
CA ASN A 42 -7.75 6.16 4.45
C ASN A 42 -7.02 6.27 5.80
N GLY A 43 -5.83 6.86 5.83
CA GLY A 43 -5.00 6.97 7.02
C GLY A 43 -4.72 5.59 7.64
N SER A 44 -4.93 5.46 8.96
CA SER A 44 -4.66 4.21 9.67
C SER A 44 -5.67 3.08 9.35
N GLU A 45 -6.77 3.38 8.64
CA GLU A 45 -7.75 2.37 8.24
C GLU A 45 -7.24 1.52 7.06
N PRO A 46 -7.60 0.22 6.98
CA PRO A 46 -7.14 -0.65 5.89
C PRO A 46 -7.58 -0.17 4.50
N GLY A 47 -6.68 -0.26 3.52
CA GLY A 47 -6.89 0.20 2.15
C GLY A 47 -6.46 1.65 1.93
N PHE A 48 -6.61 2.14 0.70
CA PHE A 48 -6.18 3.51 0.33
C PHE A 48 -7.31 4.52 0.14
N GLY A 49 -8.57 4.14 0.32
CA GLY A 49 -9.70 4.93 -0.16
C GLY A 49 -9.67 5.03 -1.69
N ASP A 50 -9.78 6.25 -2.23
CA ASP A 50 -9.60 6.51 -3.67
C ASP A 50 -8.13 6.70 -4.06
N GLY A 51 -7.21 6.58 -3.09
CA GLY A 51 -5.77 6.63 -3.30
C GLY A 51 -5.17 5.36 -3.91
N GLY A 52 -3.84 5.26 -3.86
CA GLY A 52 -3.10 4.15 -4.45
C GLY A 52 -1.66 4.48 -4.79
N GLU A 53 -1.00 3.55 -5.48
CA GLU A 53 0.33 3.77 -6.06
C GLU A 53 0.25 4.87 -7.12
N PHE A 54 1.08 5.90 -7.00
CA PHE A 54 1.10 7.00 -7.97
C PHE A 54 2.49 7.26 -8.58
N ALA A 55 3.56 6.73 -7.98
CA ALA A 55 4.91 6.89 -8.52
C ALA A 55 5.87 5.76 -8.11
N VAL A 56 6.94 5.61 -8.87
CA VAL A 56 8.09 4.74 -8.55
C VAL A 56 9.37 5.54 -8.67
N LEU A 57 10.09 5.70 -7.57
CA LEU A 57 11.40 6.34 -7.52
C LEU A 57 12.49 5.34 -7.93
N ALA A 58 12.99 5.51 -9.15
CA ALA A 58 14.11 4.71 -9.65
C ALA A 58 15.36 4.90 -8.76
N GLY A 59 16.14 3.83 -8.59
CA GLY A 59 17.34 3.86 -7.74
C GLY A 59 17.07 3.77 -6.24
N LYS A 60 15.80 3.84 -5.79
CA LYS A 60 15.39 3.68 -4.39
C LYS A 60 16.16 4.64 -3.45
N PRO A 61 16.06 5.96 -3.68
CA PRO A 61 16.76 6.94 -2.87
C PRO A 61 16.32 6.87 -1.41
N VAL A 62 17.20 7.31 -0.51
CA VAL A 62 16.84 7.61 0.87
C VAL A 62 16.22 9.00 0.86
N ILE A 63 14.95 9.09 1.22
CA ILE A 63 14.19 10.34 1.32
C ILE A 63 13.52 10.44 2.68
N SER A 64 13.24 11.65 3.14
CA SER A 64 12.47 11.96 4.35
C SER A 64 11.23 12.81 4.00
N ALA A 65 10.46 13.16 5.03
CA ALA A 65 9.34 14.09 4.87
C ALA A 65 9.81 15.49 4.39
N ASP A 66 11.05 15.89 4.71
CA ASP A 66 11.61 17.19 4.34
C ASP A 66 11.91 17.31 2.84
N ASP A 67 11.95 16.20 2.11
CA ASP A 67 12.13 16.18 0.66
C ASP A 67 10.84 16.51 -0.12
N PHE A 68 9.69 16.62 0.56
CA PHE A 68 8.40 16.92 -0.04
C PHE A 68 8.01 18.39 0.18
N PHE A 69 7.70 19.09 -0.92
CA PHE A 69 7.25 20.49 -0.90
C PHE A 69 5.93 20.63 -1.65
N VAL A 70 4.92 21.20 -0.98
CA VAL A 70 3.66 21.61 -1.61
C VAL A 70 3.83 23.03 -2.12
N ARG A 71 3.42 23.29 -3.36
CA ARG A 71 3.45 24.61 -4.00
C ARG A 71 2.05 25.10 -4.31
#